data_AF-A0A4R1QJJ1-F1
#
_entry.id   AF-A0A4R1QJJ1-F1
#
_cell.length_a   1.000
_cell.length_b   1.000
_cell.length_c   1.000
_cell.angle_alpha   90.00
_cell.angle_beta   90.00
_cell.angle_gamma   90.00
#
_symmetry.space_group_name_H-M   'P 1'
#
loop_
_entity.id
_entity.type
_entity.pdbx_description
1 polymer ?
#
loop_
_entity_poly.entity_id
_entity_poly.type
_entity_poly.pdbx_seq_one_letter_code
_entity_poly.pdbx_strand_id
1 'polypeptide(L)'
;MLLEERDSEMLTYYAIAPLTKKGFLLYRLFFPMLIGFVVSLIVMFIVHLVPIDWKRCLVLWLMMFEAPVVALFIASFAKNKVEGLALAKVTTFLLTTPLIIHFVDSKWSMLGMLLPPYWAVKLFISSTDEWFWLQFVIGVLVHVFVIDLLLKRFQRMIG
;
A
#
# COMPACT_ATOMS: atom_id res chain seq x y z
N MET A 1 -14.40 -2.35 -11.48
CA MET A 1 -13.73 -2.47 -12.79
C MET A 1 -12.92 -3.75 -12.97
N LEU A 2 -12.01 -4.17 -12.06
CA LEU A 2 -11.39 -5.54 -12.12
C LEU A 2 -12.41 -6.69 -11.99
N LEU A 3 -13.54 -6.38 -11.35
CA LEU A 3 -14.58 -7.33 -10.99
C LEU A 3 -15.72 -7.40 -12.02
N GLU A 4 -15.84 -6.38 -12.88
CA GLU A 4 -16.75 -6.42 -14.04
C GLU A 4 -16.17 -7.27 -15.18
N GLU A 5 -14.84 -7.31 -15.28
CA GLU A 5 -14.10 -8.11 -16.25
C GLU A 5 -14.14 -9.63 -15.93
N ARG A 6 -14.41 -10.03 -14.67
CA ARG A 6 -14.46 -11.44 -14.26
C ARG A 6 -15.87 -12.05 -14.27
N ASP A 7 -16.91 -11.22 -14.13
CA ASP A 7 -18.32 -11.65 -14.03
C ASP A 7 -19.04 -11.69 -15.38
N SER A 8 -18.46 -11.07 -16.41
CA SER A 8 -18.90 -11.26 -17.79
C SER A 8 -18.20 -12.48 -18.37
N GLU A 9 -18.89 -13.29 -19.16
CA GLU A 9 -18.36 -14.43 -19.92
C GLU A 9 -17.32 -14.02 -21.00
N MET A 10 -16.51 -12.98 -20.74
CA MET A 10 -15.46 -12.40 -21.57
C MET A 10 -14.05 -12.86 -21.16
N LEU A 11 -13.92 -13.73 -20.15
CA LEU A 11 -12.63 -14.34 -19.78
C LEU A 11 -12.03 -15.17 -20.93
N THR A 12 -12.87 -15.66 -21.85
CA THR A 12 -12.44 -16.39 -23.05
C THR A 12 -11.89 -15.47 -24.15
N TYR A 13 -12.26 -14.18 -24.16
CA TYR A 13 -11.79 -13.22 -25.16
C TYR A 13 -10.43 -12.60 -24.80
N TYR A 14 -10.07 -12.57 -23.52
CA TYR A 14 -8.73 -12.17 -23.08
C TYR A 14 -7.69 -13.29 -23.16
N ALA A 15 -8.09 -14.52 -23.49
CA ALA A 15 -7.19 -15.66 -23.66
C ALA A 15 -6.26 -15.53 -24.89
N ILE A 16 -6.48 -14.54 -25.76
CA ILE A 16 -5.67 -14.28 -26.96
C ILE A 16 -4.74 -13.06 -26.85
N ALA A 17 -4.71 -12.35 -25.72
CA ALA A 17 -3.75 -11.27 -25.50
C ALA A 17 -2.56 -11.80 -24.66
N PRO A 18 -1.36 -12.00 -25.25
CA PRO A 18 -0.15 -12.37 -24.52
C PRO A 18 0.44 -11.14 -23.82
N LEU A 19 -0.40 -10.31 -23.20
CA LEU A 19 0.07 -9.31 -22.25
C LEU A 19 0.37 -10.06 -20.97
N THR A 20 1.63 -10.44 -20.79
CA THR A 20 2.16 -11.02 -19.55
C THR A 20 1.49 -10.33 -18.37
N LYS A 21 0.67 -11.06 -17.60
CA LYS A 21 -0.20 -10.57 -16.50
C LYS A 21 0.52 -9.57 -15.56
N LYS A 22 1.85 -9.68 -15.47
CA LYS A 22 2.77 -8.77 -14.76
C LYS A 22 2.78 -7.32 -15.30
N GLY A 23 2.78 -7.11 -16.62
CA GLY A 23 2.84 -5.77 -17.25
C GLY A 23 1.55 -4.97 -17.10
N PHE A 24 0.40 -5.64 -17.22
CA PHE A 24 -0.90 -5.03 -16.97
C PHE A 24 -1.08 -4.63 -15.50
N LEU A 25 -0.65 -5.50 -14.57
CA LEU A 25 -0.59 -5.16 -13.15
C LEU A 25 0.33 -3.97 -12.90
N LEU A 26 1.55 -3.98 -13.44
CA LEU A 26 2.50 -2.89 -13.25
C LEU A 26 1.91 -1.53 -13.66
N TYR A 27 1.29 -1.45 -14.83
CA TYR A 27 0.68 -0.22 -15.32
C TYR A 27 -0.50 0.24 -14.45
N ARG A 28 -1.36 -0.69 -14.05
CA ARG A 28 -2.55 -0.42 -13.22
C ARG A 28 -2.18 -0.08 -11.75
N LEU A 29 -0.99 -0.45 -11.29
CA LEU A 29 -0.43 -0.13 -9.97
C LEU A 29 0.40 1.16 -9.96
N PHE A 30 1.17 1.41 -11.02
CA PHE A 30 2.06 2.57 -11.12
C PHE A 30 1.29 3.88 -11.27
N PHE A 31 0.19 3.88 -12.02
CA PHE A 31 -0.63 5.08 -12.22
C PHE A 31 -1.22 5.63 -10.89
N PRO A 32 -1.94 4.82 -10.08
CA PRO A 32 -2.45 5.28 -8.79
C PRO A 32 -1.34 5.72 -7.83
N MET A 33 -0.20 5.04 -7.87
CA MET A 33 0.96 5.36 -7.05
C MET A 33 1.51 6.76 -7.37
N LEU A 34 1.71 7.05 -8.66
CA LEU A 34 2.23 8.33 -9.12
C LEU A 34 1.24 9.47 -8.83
N ILE A 35 -0.05 9.25 -9.10
CA ILE A 35 -1.11 10.23 -8.80
C ILE A 35 -1.14 10.51 -7.29
N GLY A 36 -1.12 9.48 -6.45
CA GLY A 36 -1.12 9.62 -5.00
C GLY A 36 0.05 10.47 -4.51
N PHE A 37 1.26 10.19 -4.99
CA PHE A 37 2.45 10.97 -4.64
C PHE A 37 2.34 12.45 -5.03
N VAL A 38 1.92 12.73 -6.27
CA VAL A 38 1.78 14.10 -6.78
C VAL A 38 0.73 14.86 -5.98
N VAL A 39 -0.43 14.25 -5.72
CA VAL A 39 -1.49 14.87 -4.90
C VAL A 39 -1.00 15.13 -3.48
N SER A 40 -0.31 14.18 -2.85
CA SER A 40 0.25 14.37 -1.50
C SER A 40 1.28 15.49 -1.44
N LEU A 41 2.14 15.64 -2.47
CA LEU A 41 3.05 16.78 -2.58
C LEU A 41 2.29 18.10 -2.68
N ILE A 42 1.29 18.19 -3.57
CA ILE A 42 0.47 19.40 -3.75
C ILE A 42 -0.21 19.79 -2.42
N VAL A 43 -0.80 18.82 -1.72
CA VAL A 43 -1.44 19.05 -0.42
C VAL A 43 -0.43 19.57 0.60
N MET A 44 0.77 18.99 0.66
CA MET A 44 1.82 19.43 1.57
C MET A 44 2.25 20.89 1.30
N PHE A 45 2.29 21.31 0.03
CA PHE A 45 2.57 22.69 -0.36
C PHE A 45 1.44 23.65 0.06
N ILE A 46 0.17 23.27 -0.12
CA ILE A 46 -0.98 24.15 0.16
C ILE A 46 -1.22 24.31 1.66
N VAL A 47 -1.12 23.21 2.42
CA VAL A 47 -1.60 23.16 3.80
C VAL A 47 -0.68 23.97 4.73
N HIS A 48 0.59 24.17 4.40
CA HIS A 48 1.60 24.91 5.19
C HIS A 48 1.69 24.53 6.69
N LEU A 49 0.99 23.47 7.15
CA LEU A 49 0.94 23.07 8.56
C LEU A 49 2.29 22.60 9.09
N VAL A 50 3.19 22.15 8.21
CA VAL A 50 4.44 21.51 8.61
C VAL A 50 5.55 21.96 7.65
N PRO A 51 6.74 22.35 8.15
CA PRO A 51 7.84 22.78 7.29
C PRO A 51 8.22 21.71 6.27
N ILE A 52 8.51 22.12 5.03
CA ILE A 52 8.91 21.18 3.99
C ILE A 52 10.35 20.75 4.26
N ASP A 53 10.51 19.55 4.80
CA ASP A 53 11.81 18.90 5.02
C ASP A 53 11.96 17.72 4.06
N TRP A 54 13.17 17.53 3.54
CA TRP A 54 13.49 16.45 2.59
C TRP A 54 13.22 15.06 3.19
N LYS A 55 13.35 14.91 4.51
CA LYS A 55 12.99 13.67 5.23
C LYS A 55 11.51 13.33 5.07
N ARG A 56 10.62 14.32 4.98
CA ARG A 56 9.18 14.11 4.79
C ARG A 56 8.87 13.65 3.37
N CYS A 57 9.67 14.03 2.38
CA CYS A 57 9.59 13.47 1.04
C CYS A 57 9.87 11.95 1.05
N LEU A 58 10.79 11.48 1.89
CA LEU A 58 11.03 10.02 2.06
C LEU A 58 9.84 9.30 2.68
N VAL A 59 9.12 9.95 3.61
CA VAL A 59 7.89 9.39 4.19
C VAL A 59 6.80 9.27 3.14
N LEU A 60 6.61 10.31 2.31
CA LEU A 60 5.66 10.28 1.19
C LEU A 60 6.02 9.18 0.19
N TRP A 61 7.31 9.01 -0.12
CA TRP A 61 7.78 7.93 -0.97
C TRP A 61 7.46 6.54 -0.39
N LEU A 62 7.58 6.36 0.92
CA LEU A 62 7.21 5.11 1.58
C LEU A 62 5.69 4.86 1.51
N MET A 63 4.87 5.90 1.72
CA MET A 63 3.41 5.85 1.59
C MET A 63 2.93 5.47 0.18
N MET A 64 3.71 5.76 -0.86
CA MET A 64 3.38 5.34 -2.24
C MET A 64 3.23 3.82 -2.35
N PHE A 65 3.98 3.04 -1.56
CA PHE A 65 3.93 1.59 -1.60
C PHE A 65 2.69 0.99 -0.93
N GLU A 66 1.88 1.77 -0.21
CA GLU A 66 0.60 1.27 0.32
C GLU A 66 -0.40 0.94 -0.79
N ALA A 67 -0.42 1.74 -1.87
CA ALA A 67 -1.29 1.50 -3.01
C ALA A 67 -1.12 0.10 -3.62
N PRO A 68 0.11 -0.36 -3.97
CA PRO A 68 0.29 -1.71 -4.47
C PRO A 68 0.10 -2.80 -3.41
N VAL A 69 0.41 -2.55 -2.14
CA VAL A 69 0.15 -3.50 -1.05
C VAL A 69 -1.36 -3.79 -0.95
N VAL A 70 -2.19 -2.75 -0.90
CA VAL A 70 -3.65 -2.88 -0.83
C VAL A 70 -4.21 -3.54 -2.09
N ALA A 71 -3.75 -3.13 -3.27
CA ALA A 71 -4.21 -3.69 -4.53
C ALA A 71 -3.87 -5.20 -4.65
N LEU A 72 -2.64 -5.59 -4.32
CA LEU A 72 -2.21 -6.99 -4.32
C LEU A 72 -2.94 -7.81 -3.25
N PHE A 73 -3.20 -7.22 -2.08
CA PHE A 73 -3.97 -7.85 -1.02
C PHE A 73 -5.40 -8.17 -1.49
N ILE A 74 -6.13 -7.17 -2.01
CA ILE A 74 -7.49 -7.39 -2.52
C ILE A 74 -7.47 -8.40 -3.67
N ALA A 75 -6.54 -8.27 -4.63
CA ALA A 75 -6.45 -9.16 -5.78
C ALA A 75 -6.11 -10.61 -5.39
N SER A 76 -5.34 -10.83 -4.32
CA SER A 76 -4.93 -12.17 -3.88
C SER A 76 -5.98 -12.88 -3.03
N PHE A 77 -6.93 -12.15 -2.45
CA PHE A 77 -7.91 -12.71 -1.50
C PHE A 77 -9.37 -12.61 -1.98
N ALA A 78 -9.71 -11.69 -2.89
CA ALA A 78 -11.09 -11.52 -3.36
C ALA A 78 -11.49 -12.57 -4.41
N LYS A 79 -12.42 -13.47 -4.07
CA LYS A 79 -12.99 -14.45 -5.01
C LYS A 79 -14.14 -13.90 -5.85
N ASN A 80 -14.78 -12.81 -5.43
CA ASN A 80 -15.87 -12.13 -6.14
C ASN A 80 -15.87 -10.61 -5.91
N LYS A 81 -16.80 -9.87 -6.57
CA LYS A 81 -16.89 -8.40 -6.49
C LYS A 81 -17.20 -7.90 -5.09
N VAL A 82 -18.10 -8.61 -4.43
CA VAL A 82 -18.61 -8.27 -3.11
C VAL A 82 -17.51 -8.45 -2.06
N GLU A 83 -16.75 -9.54 -2.14
CA GLU A 83 -15.58 -9.80 -1.30
C GLU A 83 -14.48 -8.77 -1.53
N GLY A 84 -14.24 -8.35 -2.79
CA GLY A 84 -13.27 -7.29 -3.08
C GLY A 84 -13.65 -5.97 -2.41
N LEU A 85 -14.93 -5.62 -2.42
CA LEU A 85 -15.44 -4.42 -1.74
C LEU A 85 -15.37 -4.57 -0.21
N ALA A 86 -15.67 -5.75 0.33
CA ALA A 86 -15.54 -6.03 1.76
C ALA A 86 -14.08 -5.91 2.23
N LEU A 87 -13.15 -6.50 1.48
CA LEU A 87 -11.71 -6.42 1.75
C LEU A 87 -11.19 -4.98 1.64
N ALA A 88 -11.68 -4.19 0.67
CA ALA A 88 -11.33 -2.77 0.57
C ALA A 88 -11.69 -2.00 1.86
N LYS A 89 -12.85 -2.27 2.47
CA LYS A 89 -13.22 -1.68 3.75
C LYS A 89 -12.28 -2.12 4.88
N VAL A 90 -11.94 -3.41 4.92
CA VAL A 90 -10.98 -3.94 5.91
C VAL A 90 -9.62 -3.26 5.76
N THR A 91 -9.13 -3.07 4.53
CA THR A 91 -7.86 -2.38 4.30
C THR A 91 -7.89 -0.93 4.78
N THR A 92 -9.00 -0.21 4.65
CA THR A 92 -9.12 1.14 5.22
C THR A 92 -8.97 1.13 6.74
N PHE A 93 -9.55 0.15 7.43
CA PHE A 93 -9.33 -0.02 8.87
C PHE A 93 -7.87 -0.33 9.19
N LEU A 94 -7.21 -1.21 8.43
CA LEU A 94 -5.80 -1.54 8.62
C LEU A 94 -4.88 -0.33 8.39
N LEU A 95 -5.16 0.52 7.40
CA LEU A 95 -4.41 1.75 7.15
C LEU A 95 -4.58 2.79 8.26
N THR A 96 -5.76 2.83 8.90
CA THR A 96 -6.06 3.78 10.00
C THR A 96 -5.53 3.28 11.35
N THR A 97 -5.38 1.96 11.51
CA THR A 97 -4.99 1.31 12.76
C THR A 97 -3.69 1.87 13.39
N PRO A 98 -2.61 2.16 12.64
CA PRO A 98 -1.40 2.73 13.20
C PRO A 98 -1.59 4.08 13.90
N LEU A 99 -2.54 4.90 13.44
CA LEU A 99 -2.85 6.17 14.10
C LEU A 99 -3.44 5.92 15.49
N ILE A 100 -4.30 4.91 15.63
CA ILE A 100 -4.90 4.52 16.91
C ILE A 100 -3.83 3.93 17.84
N ILE A 101 -2.98 3.04 17.31
CA ILE A 101 -1.90 2.40 18.06
C ILE A 101 -0.91 3.42 18.63
N HIS A 102 -0.72 4.56 17.98
CA HIS A 102 0.12 5.63 18.50
C HIS A 102 -0.39 6.21 19.84
N PHE A 103 -1.70 6.24 20.06
CA PHE A 103 -2.31 6.75 21.29
C PHE A 103 -2.46 5.69 22.40
N VAL A 104 -2.10 4.43 22.14
CA VAL A 104 -2.27 3.29 23.05
C VAL A 104 -0.92 2.86 23.64
N ASP A 105 -0.94 2.27 24.84
CA ASP A 105 0.25 1.78 25.55
C ASP A 105 1.23 0.94 24.69
N SER A 106 2.51 1.06 25.03
CA SER A 106 3.68 0.51 24.32
C SER A 106 3.56 -0.94 23.83
N LYS A 107 2.86 -1.82 24.56
CA LYS A 107 2.70 -3.25 24.20
C LYS A 107 1.91 -3.44 22.90
N TRP A 108 0.86 -2.64 22.68
CA TRP A 108 0.07 -2.69 21.44
C TRP A 108 0.81 -2.07 20.25
N SER A 109 1.78 -1.18 20.53
CA SER A 109 2.68 -0.62 19.52
C SER A 109 3.50 -1.67 18.80
N MET A 110 3.87 -2.77 19.49
CA MET A 110 4.63 -3.86 18.89
C MET A 110 3.86 -4.60 17.79
N LEU A 111 2.53 -4.74 17.93
CA LEU A 111 1.69 -5.36 16.89
C LEU A 111 1.60 -4.49 15.64
N GLY A 112 1.62 -3.16 15.81
CA GLY A 112 1.67 -2.20 14.70
C GLY A 112 2.90 -2.37 13.83
N MET A 113 4.04 -2.81 14.37
CA MET A 113 5.30 -2.96 13.63
C MET A 113 5.23 -3.95 12.46
N LEU A 114 4.27 -4.89 12.50
CA LEU A 114 4.03 -5.84 11.42
C LEU A 114 3.30 -5.22 10.22
N LEU A 115 2.60 -4.10 10.43
CA LEU A 115 1.83 -3.42 9.41
C LEU A 115 2.74 -2.45 8.64
N PRO A 116 2.83 -2.55 7.29
CA PRO A 116 3.50 -1.54 6.47
C PRO A 116 3.13 -0.08 6.82
N PRO A 117 1.83 0.29 7.00
CA PRO A 117 1.46 1.68 7.21
C PRO A 117 1.95 2.26 8.54
N TYR A 118 2.28 1.40 9.52
CA TYR A 118 2.80 1.85 10.80
C TYR A 118 4.15 2.53 10.67
N TRP A 119 5.02 2.03 9.79
CA TRP A 119 6.35 2.62 9.62
C TRP A 119 6.28 4.02 9.01
N ALA A 120 5.34 4.23 8.09
CA ALA A 120 5.14 5.52 7.46
C ALA A 120 4.60 6.57 8.46
N VAL A 121 3.64 6.19 9.32
CA VAL A 121 3.17 7.06 10.42
C VAL A 121 4.29 7.34 11.42
N LYS A 122 5.07 6.32 11.81
CA LYS A 122 6.16 6.47 12.76
C LYS A 122 7.23 7.43 12.27
N LEU A 123 7.66 7.29 11.01
CA LEU A 123 8.64 8.19 10.37
C LEU A 123 8.14 9.63 10.21
N PHE A 124 6.83 9.83 10.02
CA PHE A 124 6.25 11.16 9.98
C PHE A 124 6.43 11.88 11.32
N ILE A 125 6.16 11.16 12.41
CA ILE A 125 6.22 11.68 13.79
C ILE A 125 7.68 11.87 14.24
N SER A 126 8.56 10.88 13.99
CA SER A 126 9.96 10.88 14.38
C SER A 126 10.90 11.55 13.37
N SER A 127 10.37 12.39 12.47
CA SER A 127 11.16 12.99 11.38
C SER A 127 12.39 13.79 11.86
N THR A 128 12.37 14.27 13.11
CA THR A 128 13.48 15.00 13.74
C THR A 128 14.44 14.12 14.55
N ASP A 129 14.12 12.86 14.79
CA ASP A 129 14.89 11.98 15.68
C ASP A 129 16.13 11.38 14.99
N GLU A 130 17.16 11.06 15.78
CA GLU A 130 18.38 10.39 15.31
C GLU A 130 18.12 8.97 14.77
N TRP A 131 17.08 8.31 15.28
CA TRP A 131 16.69 6.94 14.91
C TRP A 131 15.91 6.85 13.60
N PHE A 132 15.66 7.99 12.93
CA PHE A 132 14.90 8.07 11.69
C PHE A 132 15.41 7.10 10.62
N TRP A 133 16.73 7.03 10.42
CA TRP A 133 17.33 6.17 9.40
C TRP A 133 17.10 4.68 9.64
N LEU A 134 17.23 4.24 10.90
CA LEU A 134 16.99 2.87 11.28
C LEU A 134 15.51 2.50 11.06
N GLN A 135 14.59 3.40 11.42
CA GLN A 135 13.16 3.21 11.19
C GLN A 135 12.82 3.20 9.69
N PHE A 136 13.52 3.99 8.87
CA PHE A 136 13.31 4.04 7.42
C PHE A 136 13.73 2.72 6.77
N VAL A 137 14.92 2.20 7.11
CA VAL A 137 15.41 0.92 6.59
C VAL A 137 14.47 -0.22 6.97
N ILE A 138 14.01 -0.28 8.22
CA ILE A 138 13.07 -1.33 8.64
C ILE A 138 11.74 -1.18 7.90
N GLY A 139 11.23 0.05 7.75
CA GLY A 139 10.00 0.32 7.00
C GLY A 139 10.09 -0.18 5.56
N VAL A 140 11.20 0.10 4.87
CA VAL A 140 11.44 -0.39 3.50
C VAL A 140 11.49 -1.90 3.46
N LEU A 141 12.20 -2.55 4.40
CA LEU A 141 12.30 -4.00 4.46
C LEU A 141 10.93 -4.65 4.67
N VAL A 142 10.09 -4.09 5.56
CA VAL A 142 8.73 -4.58 5.81
C VAL A 142 7.86 -4.44 4.56
N HIS A 143 7.92 -3.31 3.85
CA HIS A 143 7.17 -3.12 2.60
C HIS A 143 7.60 -4.11 1.52
N VAL A 144 8.91 -4.26 1.30
CA VAL A 144 9.45 -5.20 0.32
C VAL A 144 9.05 -6.63 0.66
N PHE A 145 9.15 -7.02 1.93
CA PHE A 145 8.76 -8.35 2.40
C PHE A 145 7.27 -8.64 2.17
N VAL A 146 6.39 -7.70 2.52
CA VAL A 146 4.94 -7.86 2.33
C VAL A 146 4.59 -7.91 0.84
N ILE A 147 5.18 -7.05 0.02
CA ILE A 147 4.97 -7.06 -1.44
C ILE A 147 5.42 -8.39 -2.03
N ASP A 148 6.62 -8.89 -1.68
CA ASP A 148 7.12 -10.18 -2.17
C ASP A 148 6.21 -11.35 -1.75
N LEU A 149 5.75 -11.36 -0.50
CA LEU A 149 4.81 -12.38 -0.01
C LEU A 149 3.48 -12.36 -0.79
N LEU A 150 2.90 -11.17 -0.99
CA LEU A 150 1.66 -11.01 -1.74
C LEU A 150 1.84 -11.36 -3.22
N LEU A 151 2.97 -11.00 -3.84
CA LEU A 151 3.29 -11.37 -5.22
C LEU A 151 3.42 -12.89 -5.37
N LYS A 152 4.16 -13.57 -4.47
CA LYS A 152 4.28 -15.02 -4.47
C LYS A 152 2.93 -15.70 -4.32
N ARG A 153 2.07 -15.19 -3.44
CA ARG A 153 0.71 -15.70 -3.26
C ARG A 153 -0.14 -15.52 -4.52
N PHE A 154 -0.12 -14.32 -5.11
CA PHE A 154 -0.86 -14.01 -6.33
C PHE A 154 -0.42 -14.92 -7.49
N GLN A 155 0.87 -15.20 -7.63
CA GLN A 155 1.37 -16.11 -8.66
C GLN A 155 0.89 -17.56 -8.45
N ARG A 156 0.90 -18.07 -7.21
CA ARG A 156 0.37 -19.42 -6.90
C ARG A 156 -1.13 -19.57 -7.12
N MET A 157 -1.88 -18.48 -7.10
CA MET A 157 -3.32 -18.51 -7.39
C MET A 157 -3.63 -18.61 -8.89
N ILE A 158 -2.66 -18.25 -9.73
CA ILE A 158 -2.85 -18.07 -11.18
C ILE A 158 -2.17 -19.18 -11.99
N GLY A 159 -1.10 -19.78 -11.47
CA GLY A 159 -0.45 -20.97 -12.02
C GLY A 159 -1.03 -22.21 -11.38
#